data_AF-A0A954I0W4-F1
#
_entry.id   AF-A0A954I0W4-F1
#
_cell.length_a   1.000
_cell.length_b   1.000
_cell.length_c   1.000
_cell.angle_alpha   90.00
_cell.angle_beta   90.00
_cell.angle_gamma   90.00
#
_symmetry.space_group_name_H-M   'P 1'
#
loop_
_entity.id
_entity.type
_entity.pdbx_description
1 polymer ?
#
loop_
_entity_poly.entity_id
_entity_poly.type
_entity_poly.pdbx_seq_one_letter_code
_entity_poly.pdbx_strand_id
1 'polypeptide(L)'
;GDDTFSANPTFAQMTGSGFDLRALNFATMVGTAVDGGVDRAFLADSSGDDRFLGFDSTGILRNEAGTFFERAHGFDAIRIDGRNGGTNRRIVDSSIAYLLNQIGSWV
;
A
#
# COMPACT_ATOMS: atom_id res chain seq x y z
N GLY A 1 -1.83 14.08 12.09
CA GLY A 1 -1.75 13.36 13.38
C GLY A 1 -1.78 11.89 13.04
N ASP A 2 -1.27 10.98 13.86
CA ASP A 2 -0.97 9.61 13.38
C ASP A 2 -2.19 8.89 12.75
N ASP A 3 -2.08 8.68 11.44
CA ASP A 3 -3.11 8.08 10.60
C ASP A 3 -2.64 6.71 10.05
N THR A 4 -3.61 5.85 9.75
CA THR A 4 -3.35 4.52 9.19
C THR A 4 -4.22 4.29 7.96
N PHE A 5 -3.57 3.95 6.85
CA PHE A 5 -4.22 3.44 5.64
C PHE A 5 -3.98 1.94 5.51
N SER A 6 -5.03 1.15 5.31
CA SER A 6 -4.94 -0.28 5.04
C SER A 6 -5.70 -0.60 3.78
N ALA A 7 -5.11 -1.33 2.84
CA ALA A 7 -5.74 -1.72 1.59
C ALA A 7 -5.43 -3.20 1.25
N ASN A 8 -6.43 -3.84 0.63
CA ASN A 8 -6.32 -5.12 -0.06
C ASN A 8 -7.21 -5.07 -1.34
N PRO A 9 -7.22 -6.11 -2.20
CA PRO A 9 -7.97 -6.10 -3.45
C PRO A 9 -9.47 -5.81 -3.41
N THR A 10 -10.10 -5.87 -2.23
CA THR A 10 -11.55 -5.68 -2.08
C THR A 10 -11.92 -4.55 -1.12
N PHE A 11 -10.94 -3.95 -0.45
CA PHE A 11 -11.21 -3.05 0.67
C PHE A 11 -10.04 -2.10 0.90
N ALA A 12 -10.37 -0.85 1.17
CA ALA A 12 -9.45 0.07 1.81
C ALA A 12 -10.12 0.79 2.98
N GLN A 13 -9.32 1.11 3.98
CA GLN A 13 -9.72 1.88 5.14
C GLN A 13 -8.65 2.88 5.51
N MET A 14 -9.10 4.08 5.89
CA MET A 14 -8.26 5.10 6.47
C MET A 14 -8.81 5.47 7.85
N THR A 15 -7.99 5.34 8.87
CA THR A 15 -8.34 5.66 10.25
C THR A 15 -7.40 6.70 10.81
N GLY A 16 -7.95 7.59 11.61
CA GLY A 16 -7.21 8.62 12.33
C GLY A 16 -8.00 9.12 13.53
N SER A 17 -7.50 10.17 14.18
CA SER A 17 -8.22 10.78 15.29
C SER A 17 -9.53 11.40 14.82
N GLY A 18 -10.66 10.80 15.21
CA GLY A 18 -12.00 11.31 14.95
C GLY A 18 -12.61 10.91 13.60
N PHE A 19 -11.99 9.99 12.85
CA PHE A 19 -12.56 9.47 11.62
C PHE A 19 -12.19 8.00 11.33
N ASP A 20 -13.08 7.30 10.63
CA ASP A 20 -12.90 5.97 10.04
C ASP A 20 -13.59 5.98 8.67
N LEU A 21 -12.80 6.01 7.59
CA LEU A 21 -13.27 6.02 6.22
C LEU A 21 -13.06 4.66 5.59
N ARG A 22 -14.09 4.13 4.89
CA ARG A 22 -14.04 2.81 4.24
C ARG A 22 -14.46 2.89 2.79
N ALA A 23 -13.68 2.25 1.92
CA ALA A 23 -13.98 2.01 0.52
C ALA A 23 -14.05 0.50 0.29
N LEU A 24 -15.10 0.03 -0.39
CA LEU A 24 -15.35 -1.40 -0.61
C LEU A 24 -15.52 -1.67 -2.10
N ASN A 25 -14.88 -2.73 -2.58
CA ASN A 25 -15.00 -3.28 -3.94
C ASN A 25 -14.66 -2.29 -5.07
N PHE A 26 -13.75 -1.35 -4.81
CA PHE A 26 -13.16 -0.50 -5.85
C PHE A 26 -11.86 -1.11 -6.35
N ALA A 27 -11.67 -1.14 -7.67
CA ALA A 27 -10.43 -1.61 -8.29
C ALA A 27 -9.23 -0.69 -8.00
N THR A 28 -9.48 0.57 -7.66
CA THR A 28 -8.47 1.58 -7.38
C THR A 28 -8.70 2.18 -6.01
N MET A 29 -7.70 2.03 -5.13
CA MET A 29 -7.72 2.55 -3.77
C MET A 29 -6.49 3.43 -3.56
N VAL A 30 -6.71 4.64 -3.08
CA VAL A 30 -5.65 5.64 -2.91
C VAL A 30 -5.73 6.21 -1.50
N GLY A 31 -4.66 6.03 -0.74
CA GLY A 31 -4.40 6.73 0.51
C GLY A 31 -3.38 7.83 0.29
N THR A 32 -3.62 9.00 0.88
CA THR A 32 -2.68 10.13 0.89
C THR A 32 -2.57 10.64 2.32
N ALA A 33 -1.35 10.67 2.86
CA ALA A 33 -0.99 11.38 4.07
C ALA A 33 -0.36 12.73 3.68
N VAL A 34 -0.81 13.83 4.29
CA VAL A 34 -0.38 15.19 3.93
C VAL A 34 0.14 16.04 5.09
N ASP A 35 -0.38 15.84 6.32
CA ASP A 35 -0.21 16.81 7.41
C ASP A 35 0.17 16.18 8.76
N GLY A 36 1.48 15.99 8.96
CA GLY A 36 2.12 15.72 10.26
C GLY A 36 1.65 14.46 11.00
N GLY A 37 2.39 14.07 12.04
CA GLY A 37 2.22 12.76 12.68
C GLY A 37 3.17 11.73 12.08
N VAL A 38 3.05 10.48 12.53
CA VAL A 38 3.79 9.34 11.99
C VAL A 38 2.78 8.38 11.35
N ASP A 39 2.61 8.53 10.05
CA ASP A 39 1.54 7.88 9.29
C ASP A 39 2.01 6.55 8.68
N ARG A 40 1.09 5.58 8.62
CA ARG A 40 1.41 4.22 8.17
C ARG A 40 0.46 3.74 7.09
N ALA A 41 1.00 3.09 6.07
CA ALA A 41 0.23 2.35 5.07
C ALA A 41 0.52 0.85 5.14
N PHE A 42 -0.53 0.04 4.99
CA PHE A 42 -0.49 -1.41 4.87
C PHE A 42 -1.16 -1.81 3.56
N LEU A 43 -0.41 -2.42 2.65
CA LEU A 43 -0.86 -2.86 1.34
C LEU A 43 -0.74 -4.39 1.26
N ALA A 44 -1.78 -5.08 0.80
CA ALA A 44 -1.80 -6.54 0.72
C ALA A 44 -1.95 -7.02 -0.73
N ASP A 45 -1.18 -8.05 -1.07
CA ASP A 45 -1.22 -8.70 -2.38
C ASP A 45 -2.56 -9.39 -2.67
N SER A 46 -2.74 -9.77 -3.93
CA SER A 46 -3.84 -10.58 -4.38
C SER A 46 -3.49 -12.07 -4.30
N SER A 47 -4.41 -12.94 -4.74
CA SER A 47 -4.09 -14.36 -4.90
C SER A 47 -3.23 -14.66 -6.14
N GLY A 48 -3.06 -13.69 -7.04
CA GLY A 48 -2.29 -13.81 -8.28
C GLY A 48 -0.93 -13.14 -8.18
N ASP A 49 -0.25 -12.98 -9.31
CA ASP A 49 1.05 -12.29 -9.36
C ASP A 49 0.87 -10.78 -9.17
N ASP A 50 1.59 -10.23 -8.19
CA ASP A 50 1.56 -8.80 -7.87
C ASP A 50 2.92 -8.12 -8.04
N ARG A 51 2.86 -6.80 -8.25
CA ARG A 51 4.02 -5.93 -8.38
C ARG A 51 3.89 -4.74 -7.44
N PHE A 52 4.89 -4.58 -6.58
CA PHE A 52 5.11 -3.36 -5.82
C PHE A 52 6.09 -2.43 -6.54
N LEU A 53 5.74 -1.15 -6.66
CA LEU A 53 6.60 -0.08 -7.15
C LEU A 53 6.78 0.97 -6.06
N GLY A 54 8.03 1.29 -5.70
CA GLY A 54 8.36 2.31 -4.72
C GLY A 54 9.28 3.38 -5.27
N PHE A 55 8.88 4.64 -5.18
CA PHE A 55 9.65 5.81 -5.65
C PHE A 55 9.18 7.06 -4.91
N ASP A 56 10.07 8.03 -4.72
CA ASP A 56 9.79 9.26 -3.96
C ASP A 56 9.06 8.97 -2.63
N SER A 57 7.93 9.61 -2.38
CA SER A 57 7.02 9.36 -1.26
C SER A 57 5.87 8.41 -1.60
N THR A 58 6.00 7.62 -2.67
CA THR A 58 4.92 6.80 -3.22
C THR A 58 5.25 5.30 -3.18
N GLY A 59 4.29 4.51 -2.72
CA GLY A 59 4.23 3.07 -2.91
C GLY A 59 2.98 2.70 -3.70
N ILE A 60 3.13 1.85 -4.72
CA ILE A 60 2.02 1.31 -5.52
C ILE A 60 2.08 -0.21 -5.45
N LEU A 61 0.97 -0.85 -5.09
CA LEU A 61 0.80 -2.30 -5.21
C LEU A 61 -0.31 -2.58 -6.24
N ARG A 62 -0.06 -3.50 -7.16
CA ARG A 62 -1.03 -3.86 -8.21
C ARG A 62 -0.82 -5.27 -8.69
N ASN A 63 -1.85 -5.88 -9.24
CA ASN A 63 -1.71 -7.18 -9.90
C ASN A 63 -1.26 -7.02 -11.35
N GLU A 64 -0.67 -8.07 -11.92
CA GLU A 64 -0.26 -8.05 -13.34
C GLU A 64 -1.45 -7.96 -14.31
N ALA A 65 -2.63 -8.42 -13.89
CA ALA A 65 -3.85 -8.37 -14.70
C ALA A 65 -4.51 -6.97 -14.77
N GLY A 66 -4.06 -6.00 -13.95
CA GLY A 66 -4.59 -4.64 -13.94
C GLY A 66 -6.01 -4.48 -13.37
N THR A 67 -6.51 -5.47 -12.63
CA THR A 67 -7.84 -5.42 -11.99
C THR A 67 -7.79 -4.83 -10.58
N PHE A 68 -6.59 -4.62 -10.06
CA PHE A 68 -6.31 -4.23 -8.70
C PHE A 68 -5.19 -3.19 -8.68
N PHE A 69 -5.42 -2.07 -7.98
CA PHE A 69 -4.47 -0.98 -7.84
C PHE A 69 -4.62 -0.30 -6.47
N GLU A 70 -3.53 -0.27 -5.71
CA GLU A 70 -3.40 0.44 -4.45
C GLU A 70 -2.27 1.44 -4.53
N ARG A 71 -2.50 2.65 -4.03
CA ARG A 71 -1.46 3.66 -3.88
C ARG A 71 -1.47 4.22 -2.48
N ALA A 72 -0.30 4.25 -1.86
CA ALA A 72 -0.01 4.98 -0.65
C ALA A 72 0.97 6.12 -0.98
N HIS A 73 0.61 7.35 -0.66
CA HIS A 73 1.44 8.53 -0.90
C HIS A 73 1.63 9.34 0.38
N GLY A 74 2.86 9.77 0.66
CA GLY A 74 3.18 10.66 1.78
C GLY A 74 3.28 10.01 3.16
N PHE A 75 3.12 8.69 3.26
CA PHE A 75 3.23 7.97 4.54
C PHE A 75 4.69 7.80 4.96
N ASP A 76 4.96 7.88 6.27
CA ASP A 76 6.31 7.68 6.82
C ASP A 76 6.77 6.21 6.74
N ALA A 77 5.82 5.28 6.78
CA ALA A 77 6.09 3.86 6.61
C ALA A 77 5.05 3.18 5.71
N ILE A 78 5.54 2.36 4.79
CA ILE A 78 4.72 1.48 3.96
C ILE A 78 5.10 0.04 4.27
N ARG A 79 4.11 -0.77 4.61
CA ARG A 79 4.27 -2.22 4.73
C ARG A 79 3.53 -2.93 3.62
N ILE A 80 4.22 -3.83 2.92
CA ILE A 80 3.64 -4.71 1.91
C ILE A 80 3.57 -6.14 2.45
N ASP A 81 2.42 -6.79 2.28
CA ASP A 81 2.18 -8.19 2.63
C ASP A 81 1.97 -9.00 1.35
N GLY A 82 2.90 -9.90 1.06
CA GLY A 82 2.98 -10.71 -0.16
C GLY A 82 2.73 -12.19 0.12
N ARG A 83 1.75 -12.51 0.98
CA ARG A 83 1.48 -13.87 1.46
C ARG A 83 0.18 -14.47 0.91
N ASN A 84 -0.64 -13.70 0.17
CA ASN A 84 -1.95 -14.16 -0.30
C ASN A 84 -1.85 -14.99 -1.59
N GLY A 85 -0.72 -14.95 -2.30
CA GLY A 85 -0.46 -15.86 -3.41
C GLY A 85 0.57 -15.33 -4.40
N GLY A 86 0.61 -16.00 -5.56
CA GLY A 86 1.41 -15.57 -6.71
C GLY A 86 2.92 -15.50 -6.52
N THR A 87 3.58 -15.04 -7.57
CA THR A 87 4.99 -14.61 -7.56
C THR A 87 5.02 -13.08 -7.48
N ASN A 88 5.34 -12.56 -6.31
CA ASN A 88 5.33 -11.13 -6.05
C ASN A 88 6.68 -10.49 -6.37
N ARG A 89 6.66 -9.40 -7.13
CA ARG A 89 7.86 -8.65 -7.55
C ARG A 89 7.90 -7.29 -6.88
N ARG A 90 9.08 -6.83 -6.45
CA ARG A 90 9.26 -5.44 -6.00
C ARG A 90 10.29 -4.70 -6.83
N ILE A 91 9.97 -3.47 -7.20
CA ILE A 91 10.91 -2.54 -7.84
C ILE A 91 10.88 -1.27 -7.01
N VAL A 92 12.01 -0.91 -6.42
CA VAL A 92 12.13 0.23 -5.51
C VAL A 92 13.32 1.05 -5.96
N ASP A 93 13.12 2.35 -6.13
CA ASP A 93 14.19 3.28 -6.46
C ASP A 93 15.24 3.31 -5.35
N SER A 94 16.47 3.69 -5.71
CA SER A 94 17.58 3.79 -4.75
C SER A 94 17.33 4.80 -3.62
N SER A 95 16.36 5.69 -3.80
CA SER A 95 15.90 6.64 -2.79
C SER A 95 14.38 6.64 -2.72
N ILE A 96 13.86 6.31 -1.55
CA ILE A 96 12.46 6.48 -1.16
C ILE A 96 12.38 7.31 0.12
N ALA A 97 11.29 8.05 0.30
CA ALA A 97 11.08 8.96 1.43
C ALA A 97 10.39 8.30 2.63
N TYR A 98 10.19 6.98 2.60
CA TYR A 98 9.47 6.22 3.62
C TYR A 98 10.24 4.95 4.00
N LEU A 99 9.97 4.44 5.20
CA LEU A 99 10.43 3.11 5.59
C LEU A 99 9.59 2.05 4.88
N LEU A 100 10.23 1.26 4.00
CA LEU A 100 9.59 0.09 3.40
C LEU A 100 9.82 -1.16 4.26
N ASN A 101 8.73 -1.77 4.73
CA ASN A 101 8.74 -3.08 5.36
C ASN A 101 8.03 -4.09 4.46
N GLN A 102 8.59 -5.29 4.31
CA GLN A 102 8.00 -6.33 3.46
C GLN A 102 7.82 -7.62 4.22
N ILE A 103 6.71 -8.31 3.95
CA ILE A 103 6.40 -9.64 4.47
C ILE A 103 6.05 -10.55 3.31
N GLY A 104 6.45 -11.82 3.41
CA GLY A 104 6.33 -12.78 2.32
C GLY A 104 7.49 -12.67 1.34
N SER A 105 7.38 -13.40 0.25
CA SER A 105 8.44 -13.49 -0.76
C SER A 105 8.26 -12.38 -1.78
N TRP A 106 9.28 -11.53 -1.92
CA TRP A 106 9.34 -10.46 -2.92
C TRP A 106 10.64 -10.60 -3.69
N VAL A 107 10.53 -10.91 -5.00
CA VAL A 107 11.67 -11.03 -5.90
C VAL A 107 11.98 -9.73 -6.63
#